data_AF-A0A0N4YR31-F1
#
_entry.id   AF-A0A0N4YR31-F1
#
_cell.length_a   1.000
_cell.length_b   1.000
_cell.length_c   1.000
_cell.angle_alpha   90.00
_cell.angle_beta   90.00
_cell.angle_gamma   90.00
#
_symmetry.space_group_name_H-M   'P 1'
#
loop_
_entity.id
_entity.type
_entity.pdbx_description
1 polymer ?
#
loop_
_entity_poly.entity_id
_entity_poly.type
_entity_poly.pdbx_seq_one_letter_code
_entity_poly.pdbx_strand_id
1 'polypeptide(L)'
;MNLTGKDILYVGDHIFGDVLRSKKTGGWRTLLIVPELDRELKVICFLVLQIWTSQCDKFKHLIKLNGSLSHSESANGTVKKDTLKEIAKITDEMEAEYGAMGSMLRCGWRQTHFASQLKKYADIYTCNVYALAEYSPSFYFNSPIVLLPHEEKFMKALSFGENNEEEENKEQVQGEQAEENDKEENAVKTE
;
A
#
# COMPACT_ATOMS: atom_id res chain seq x y z
N MET A 1 10.66 -32.47 -23.21
CA MET A 1 11.60 -31.50 -22.61
C MET A 1 11.67 -31.82 -21.12
N ASN A 2 12.86 -32.01 -20.54
CA ASN A 2 13.04 -32.26 -19.10
C ASN A 2 12.89 -30.96 -18.30
N LEU A 3 11.72 -30.34 -18.37
CA LEU A 3 11.42 -29.10 -17.65
C LEU A 3 10.63 -29.43 -16.39
N THR A 4 11.01 -28.82 -15.27
CA THR A 4 10.22 -28.89 -14.05
C THR A 4 9.15 -27.80 -14.07
N GLY A 5 8.09 -27.95 -13.26
CA GLY A 5 6.99 -26.99 -13.29
C GLY A 5 7.43 -25.54 -13.06
N LYS A 6 8.42 -25.32 -12.19
CA LYS A 6 8.93 -23.98 -11.85
C LYS A 6 9.68 -23.28 -12.99
N ASP A 7 10.12 -24.03 -14.00
CA ASP A 7 10.83 -23.51 -15.17
C ASP A 7 9.87 -23.01 -16.25
N ILE A 8 8.57 -23.26 -16.08
CA ILE A 8 7.52 -22.89 -17.03
C ILE A 8 6.74 -21.71 -16.47
N LEU A 9 6.76 -20.59 -17.22
CA LEU A 9 5.88 -19.46 -16.99
C LEU A 9 4.66 -19.58 -17.90
N TYR A 10 3.50 -19.73 -17.29
CA TYR A 10 2.24 -19.81 -17.98
C TYR A 10 1.51 -18.46 -17.94
N VAL A 11 1.08 -18.00 -19.11
CA VAL A 11 0.41 -16.71 -19.32
C VAL A 11 -1.03 -16.98 -19.71
N GLY A 12 -1.98 -16.31 -19.05
CA GLY A 12 -3.40 -16.40 -19.38
C GLY A 12 -4.19 -15.22 -18.84
N ASP A 13 -5.46 -15.12 -19.20
CA ASP A 13 -6.39 -14.06 -18.81
C ASP A 13 -7.48 -14.57 -17.85
N HIS A 14 -7.69 -15.90 -17.78
CA HIS A 14 -8.74 -16.47 -16.94
C HIS A 14 -8.22 -17.10 -15.64
N ILE A 15 -8.46 -16.45 -14.49
CA ILE A 15 -7.90 -16.88 -13.19
C ILE A 15 -8.19 -18.35 -12.80
N PHE A 16 -9.39 -18.86 -13.09
CA PHE A 16 -9.76 -20.25 -12.78
C PHE A 16 -9.31 -21.27 -13.83
N GLY A 17 -9.54 -20.99 -15.11
CA GLY A 17 -9.21 -21.92 -16.20
C GLY A 17 -7.70 -22.08 -16.37
N ASP A 18 -6.99 -20.96 -16.25
CA ASP A 18 -5.62 -20.84 -16.71
C ASP A 18 -4.67 -20.89 -15.50
N VAL A 19 -4.86 -20.01 -14.52
CA VAL A 19 -3.92 -19.86 -13.41
C VAL A 19 -4.10 -20.96 -12.35
N LEU A 20 -5.33 -21.19 -11.88
CA LEU A 20 -5.59 -22.12 -10.78
C LEU A 20 -5.24 -23.56 -11.14
N ARG A 21 -5.58 -24.00 -12.36
CA ARG A 21 -5.31 -25.36 -12.84
C ARG A 21 -3.81 -25.59 -13.04
N SER A 22 -3.11 -24.64 -13.66
CA SER A 22 -1.67 -24.72 -13.90
C SER A 22 -0.87 -24.75 -12.61
N LYS A 23 -1.27 -23.96 -11.59
CA LYS A 23 -0.60 -23.92 -10.29
C LYS A 23 -0.85 -25.18 -9.46
N LYS A 24 -2.09 -25.71 -9.45
CA LYS A 24 -2.44 -26.90 -8.66
C LYS A 24 -1.91 -28.21 -9.25
N THR A 25 -1.97 -28.35 -10.58
CA THR A 25 -1.63 -29.62 -11.25
C THR A 25 -0.18 -29.63 -11.74
N GLY A 26 0.31 -28.50 -12.27
CA GLY A 26 1.64 -28.41 -12.89
C GLY A 26 2.71 -27.79 -12.00
N GLY A 27 2.33 -27.05 -10.94
CA GLY A 27 3.28 -26.25 -10.16
C GLY A 27 3.96 -25.16 -10.99
N TRP A 28 3.30 -24.71 -12.06
CA TRP A 28 3.85 -23.73 -13.00
C TRP A 28 3.86 -22.32 -12.39
N ARG A 29 4.82 -21.50 -12.81
CA ARG A 29 4.80 -20.07 -12.54
C ARG A 29 3.69 -19.45 -13.37
N THR A 30 3.00 -18.45 -12.84
CA THR A 30 1.80 -17.90 -13.49
C THR A 30 1.85 -16.38 -13.63
N LEU A 31 1.51 -15.91 -14.82
CA LEU A 31 1.33 -14.50 -15.15
C LEU A 31 -0.11 -14.31 -15.62
N LEU A 32 -0.86 -13.46 -14.92
CA LEU A 32 -2.24 -13.14 -15.29
C LEU A 32 -2.32 -11.80 -16.03
N ILE A 33 -2.98 -11.80 -17.18
CA ILE A 33 -3.33 -10.58 -17.91
C ILE A 33 -4.71 -10.11 -17.44
N VAL A 34 -4.78 -8.89 -16.91
CA VAL A 34 -6.02 -8.26 -16.42
C VAL A 34 -6.21 -6.93 -17.16
N PRO A 35 -6.87 -6.91 -18.32
CA PRO A 35 -7.03 -5.70 -19.12
C PRO A 35 -7.68 -4.54 -18.35
N GLU A 36 -8.61 -4.84 -17.45
CA GLU A 36 -9.30 -3.86 -16.61
C GLU A 36 -8.37 -3.12 -15.64
N LEU A 37 -7.20 -3.69 -15.37
CA LEU A 37 -6.15 -3.02 -14.60
C LEU A 37 -5.70 -1.72 -15.27
N ASP A 38 -5.76 -1.61 -16.59
CA ASP A 38 -5.42 -0.36 -17.29
C ASP A 38 -6.35 0.79 -16.89
N ARG A 39 -7.64 0.50 -16.67
CA ARG A 39 -8.60 1.51 -16.17
C ARG A 39 -8.33 1.87 -14.72
N GLU A 40 -8.10 0.88 -13.87
CA GLU A 40 -7.71 1.09 -12.46
C GLU A 40 -6.44 1.95 -12.37
N LEU A 41 -5.42 1.59 -13.15
CA LEU A 41 -4.16 2.31 -13.21
C LEU A 41 -4.33 3.70 -13.80
N LYS A 42 -5.20 3.92 -14.80
CA LYS A 42 -5.46 5.28 -15.32
C LYS A 42 -6.15 6.16 -14.28
N VAL A 43 -7.09 5.65 -13.51
CA VAL A 43 -7.68 6.39 -12.39
C VAL A 43 -6.61 6.72 -11.34
N ILE A 44 -5.68 5.80 -11.09
CA ILE A 44 -4.55 5.99 -10.16
C ILE A 44 -3.45 6.91 -10.74
N CYS A 45 -3.21 6.87 -12.05
CA CYS A 45 -2.01 7.40 -12.71
C CYS A 45 -2.25 8.71 -13.49
N PHE A 46 -3.47 8.99 -13.96
CA PHE A 46 -3.75 10.25 -14.65
C PHE A 46 -3.68 11.46 -13.68
N LEU A 47 -3.70 11.21 -12.37
CA LEU A 47 -3.73 12.22 -11.29
C LEU A 47 -2.72 11.93 -10.17
N VAL A 48 -1.49 11.53 -10.54
CA VAL A 48 -0.41 11.07 -9.62
C VAL A 48 -0.07 12.04 -8.48
N LEU A 49 -0.47 13.30 -8.52
CA LEU A 49 -0.27 14.23 -7.39
C LEU A 49 -1.55 14.61 -6.63
N GLN A 50 -2.71 14.68 -7.29
CA GLN A 50 -3.91 15.29 -6.66
C GLN A 50 -4.94 14.27 -6.17
N ILE A 51 -5.10 13.13 -6.86
CA ILE A 51 -6.08 12.10 -6.43
C ILE A 51 -5.46 11.11 -5.47
N TRP A 52 -4.19 10.73 -5.66
CA TRP A 52 -3.52 9.84 -4.72
C TRP A 52 -3.44 10.45 -3.30
N THR A 53 -3.19 11.76 -3.20
CA THR A 53 -3.23 12.48 -1.92
C THR A 53 -4.63 12.49 -1.32
N SER A 54 -5.66 12.82 -2.11
CA SER A 54 -7.07 12.78 -1.68
C SER A 54 -7.50 11.40 -1.19
N GLN A 55 -7.13 10.34 -1.93
CA GLN A 55 -7.45 8.97 -1.56
C GLN A 55 -6.69 8.52 -0.31
N CYS A 56 -5.41 8.88 -0.16
CA CYS A 56 -4.66 8.61 1.06
C CYS A 56 -5.30 9.24 2.29
N ASP A 57 -5.86 10.45 2.17
CA ASP A 57 -6.53 11.10 3.28
C ASP A 57 -7.87 10.44 3.63
N LYS A 58 -8.63 9.99 2.62
CA LYS A 58 -9.81 9.13 2.82
C LYS A 58 -9.42 7.82 3.52
N PHE A 59 -8.33 7.17 3.13
CA PHE A 59 -7.81 5.96 3.78
C PHE A 59 -7.38 6.20 5.23
N LYS A 60 -6.62 7.27 5.50
CA LYS A 60 -6.22 7.65 6.88
C LYS A 60 -7.44 7.92 7.74
N HIS A 61 -8.44 8.63 7.18
CA HIS A 61 -9.68 8.93 7.88
C HIS A 61 -10.43 7.65 8.25
N LEU A 62 -10.55 6.73 7.29
CA LEU A 62 -11.16 5.42 7.50
C LEU A 62 -10.42 4.59 8.57
N ILE A 63 -9.08 4.59 8.56
CA ILE A 63 -8.26 3.92 9.58
C ILE A 63 -8.51 4.53 10.97
N LYS A 64 -8.60 5.86 11.06
CA LYS A 64 -8.91 6.57 12.30
C LYS A 64 -10.29 6.20 12.83
N LEU A 65 -11.32 6.21 11.98
CA LEU A 65 -12.69 5.83 12.33
C LEU A 65 -12.75 4.37 12.82
N ASN A 66 -12.04 3.46 12.16
CA ASN A 66 -11.95 2.06 12.59
C ASN A 66 -11.22 1.89 13.93
N GLY A 67 -10.16 2.66 14.16
CA GLY A 67 -9.47 2.73 15.46
C GLY A 67 -10.42 3.19 16.57
N SER A 68 -11.17 4.27 16.35
CA SER A 68 -12.17 4.77 17.29
C SER A 68 -13.30 3.76 17.57
N LEU A 69 -13.70 2.97 16.56
CA LEU A 69 -14.70 1.91 16.74
C LEU A 69 -14.20 0.79 17.67
N SER A 70 -12.92 0.40 17.54
CA SER A 70 -12.31 -0.66 18.36
C SER A 70 -12.15 -0.29 19.84
N HIS A 71 -11.94 1.00 20.15
CA HIS A 71 -11.82 1.50 21.53
C HIS A 71 -13.17 1.84 22.18
N SER A 72 -14.24 1.83 21.38
CA SER A 72 -15.60 2.15 21.78
C SER A 72 -16.41 0.88 22.10
N GLU A 73 -15.91 0.00 22.97
CA GLU A 73 -16.76 -1.08 23.50
C GLU A 73 -17.78 -0.56 24.53
N SER A 74 -17.58 0.66 25.06
CA SER A 74 -18.37 1.24 26.15
C SER A 74 -19.34 2.39 25.76
N ALA A 75 -19.30 2.91 24.52
CA ALA A 75 -20.13 4.08 24.15
C ALA A 75 -21.46 3.72 23.48
N ASN A 76 -22.51 4.46 23.84
CA ASN A 76 -23.88 4.43 23.32
C ASN A 76 -23.98 4.05 21.84
N GLY A 77 -24.85 3.09 21.51
CA GLY A 77 -25.03 2.54 20.15
C GLY A 77 -25.34 3.55 19.05
N THR A 78 -25.73 4.78 19.39
CA THR A 78 -25.90 5.90 18.45
C THR A 78 -24.57 6.33 17.80
N VAL A 79 -23.49 6.43 18.57
CA VAL A 79 -22.15 6.85 18.06
C VAL A 79 -21.60 5.82 17.08
N LYS A 80 -21.86 4.53 17.32
CA LYS A 80 -21.49 3.45 16.39
C LYS A 80 -22.27 3.54 15.08
N LYS A 81 -23.55 3.90 15.12
CA LYS A 81 -24.35 4.06 13.90
C LYS A 81 -23.88 5.25 13.06
N ASP A 82 -23.51 6.35 13.69
CA ASP A 82 -23.08 7.55 12.96
C ASP A 82 -21.70 7.39 12.33
N THR A 83 -20.76 6.74 13.02
CA THR A 83 -19.46 6.36 12.44
C THR A 83 -19.60 5.37 11.27
N LEU A 84 -20.51 4.40 11.37
CA LEU A 84 -20.80 3.48 10.26
C LEU A 84 -21.39 4.18 9.03
N LYS A 85 -22.26 5.19 9.22
CA LYS A 85 -22.77 6.00 8.11
C LYS A 85 -21.65 6.82 7.46
N GLU A 86 -20.73 7.36 8.25
CA GLU A 86 -19.58 8.11 7.72
C GLU A 86 -18.64 7.21 6.90
N ILE A 87 -18.37 5.99 7.38
CA ILE A 87 -17.61 4.97 6.64
C ILE A 87 -18.30 4.64 5.29
N ALA A 88 -19.63 4.44 5.31
CA ALA A 88 -20.39 4.15 4.11
C ALA A 88 -20.29 5.31 3.11
N LYS A 89 -20.47 6.56 3.57
CA LYS A 89 -20.35 7.76 2.74
C LYS A 89 -18.99 7.87 2.06
N ILE A 90 -17.90 7.69 2.81
CA ILE A 90 -16.54 7.74 2.23
C ILE A 90 -16.34 6.61 1.22
N THR A 91 -16.89 5.43 1.50
CA THR A 91 -16.80 4.28 0.59
C THR A 91 -17.53 4.56 -0.74
N ASP A 92 -18.74 5.11 -0.67
CA ASP A 92 -19.53 5.48 -1.86
C ASP A 92 -18.80 6.56 -2.69
N GLU A 93 -18.21 7.57 -2.02
CA GLU A 93 -17.39 8.60 -2.67
C GLU A 93 -16.15 8.02 -3.37
N MET A 94 -15.49 7.03 -2.75
CA MET A 94 -14.34 6.35 -3.35
C MET A 94 -14.75 5.51 -4.56
N GLU A 95 -15.89 4.81 -4.50
CA GLU A 95 -16.36 3.95 -5.58
C GLU A 95 -16.85 4.73 -6.80
N ALA A 96 -17.48 5.89 -6.58
CA ALA A 96 -17.96 6.75 -7.65
C ALA A 96 -16.85 7.20 -8.62
N GLU A 97 -15.60 7.28 -8.15
CA GLU A 97 -14.44 7.64 -8.98
C GLU A 97 -14.09 6.56 -10.02
N TYR A 98 -14.38 5.29 -9.74
CA TYR A 98 -14.05 4.17 -10.63
C TYR A 98 -15.20 3.84 -11.60
N GLY A 99 -16.45 4.10 -11.20
CA GLY A 99 -17.65 3.97 -12.04
C GLY A 99 -18.84 3.34 -11.29
N ALA A 100 -19.86 2.93 -12.05
CA ALA A 100 -21.14 2.46 -11.47
C ALA A 100 -21.05 1.20 -10.58
N MET A 101 -19.98 0.41 -10.72
CA MET A 101 -19.74 -0.82 -9.94
C MET A 101 -18.50 -0.71 -9.04
N GLY A 102 -17.91 0.49 -8.92
CA GLY A 102 -16.69 0.71 -8.14
C GLY A 102 -15.43 0.10 -8.76
N SER A 103 -14.39 -0.07 -7.93
CA SER A 103 -13.11 -0.67 -8.32
C SER A 103 -13.22 -2.21 -8.33
N MET A 104 -12.56 -2.83 -9.30
CA MET A 104 -12.43 -4.29 -9.38
C MET A 104 -11.62 -4.85 -8.22
N LEU A 105 -10.63 -4.09 -7.74
CA LEU A 105 -9.65 -4.57 -6.76
C LEU A 105 -10.07 -4.24 -5.33
N ARG A 106 -10.81 -3.15 -5.13
CA ARG A 106 -11.18 -2.66 -3.79
C ARG A 106 -12.60 -2.11 -3.71
N CYS A 107 -13.16 -2.22 -2.52
CA CYS A 107 -14.41 -1.61 -2.08
C CYS A 107 -14.09 -0.84 -0.78
N GLY A 108 -13.90 0.48 -0.90
CA GLY A 108 -13.34 1.31 0.17
C GLY A 108 -11.99 0.79 0.69
N TRP A 109 -11.95 0.37 1.96
CA TRP A 109 -10.75 -0.23 2.56
C TRP A 109 -10.61 -1.73 2.36
N ARG A 110 -11.65 -2.42 1.88
CA ARG A 110 -11.64 -3.88 1.75
C ARG A 110 -11.14 -4.27 0.36
N GLN A 111 -10.30 -5.30 0.29
CA GLN A 111 -10.00 -5.96 -0.97
C GLN A 111 -11.20 -6.78 -1.45
N THR A 112 -11.45 -6.79 -2.75
CA THR A 112 -12.50 -7.64 -3.32
C THR A 112 -12.09 -9.13 -3.30
N HIS A 113 -13.06 -10.00 -3.55
CA HIS A 113 -12.78 -11.42 -3.70
C HIS A 113 -11.83 -11.67 -4.89
N PHE A 114 -12.02 -10.95 -6.00
CA PHE A 114 -11.14 -11.03 -7.15
C PHE A 114 -9.68 -10.65 -6.79
N ALA A 115 -9.47 -9.53 -6.10
CA ALA A 115 -8.13 -9.13 -5.65
C ALA A 115 -7.47 -10.17 -4.73
N SER A 116 -8.26 -10.78 -3.83
CA SER A 116 -7.77 -11.83 -2.94
C SER A 116 -7.33 -13.07 -3.71
N GLN A 117 -8.06 -13.44 -4.78
CA GLN A 117 -7.69 -14.54 -5.66
C GLN A 117 -6.47 -14.20 -6.51
N LEU A 118 -6.41 -12.99 -7.07
CA LEU A 118 -5.28 -12.50 -7.85
C LEU A 118 -3.98 -12.62 -7.05
N LYS A 119 -3.96 -12.08 -5.82
CA LYS A 119 -2.80 -12.13 -4.91
C LYS A 119 -2.38 -13.55 -4.55
N LYS A 120 -3.31 -14.49 -4.47
CA LYS A 120 -3.04 -15.87 -4.06
C LYS A 120 -2.51 -16.72 -5.22
N TYR A 121 -3.07 -16.53 -6.41
CA TYR A 121 -2.88 -17.45 -7.51
C TYR A 121 -1.90 -16.94 -8.55
N ALA A 122 -1.92 -15.66 -8.91
CA ALA A 122 -0.98 -15.10 -9.87
C ALA A 122 0.35 -14.74 -9.18
N ASP A 123 1.48 -15.15 -9.77
CA ASP A 123 2.80 -14.72 -9.27
C ASP A 123 3.14 -13.32 -9.80
N ILE A 124 2.73 -13.03 -11.04
CA ILE A 124 2.86 -11.73 -11.70
C ILE A 124 1.51 -11.39 -12.33
N TYR A 125 1.13 -10.12 -12.36
CA TYR A 125 -0.04 -9.65 -13.10
C TYR A 125 0.27 -8.34 -13.81
N THR A 126 -0.33 -8.14 -14.98
CA THR A 126 -0.16 -6.94 -15.80
C THR A 126 -1.43 -6.67 -16.60
N CYS A 127 -1.61 -5.44 -17.07
CA CYS A 127 -2.70 -5.11 -18.00
C CYS A 127 -2.46 -5.67 -19.41
N ASN A 128 -1.19 -5.82 -19.81
CA ASN A 128 -0.81 -6.20 -21.16
C ASN A 128 0.47 -7.05 -21.17
N VAL A 129 0.57 -7.97 -22.13
CA VAL A 129 1.76 -8.80 -22.38
C VAL A 129 2.95 -7.96 -22.80
N TYR A 130 2.74 -6.83 -23.50
CA TYR A 130 3.83 -5.95 -23.91
C TYR A 130 4.62 -5.36 -22.73
N ALA A 131 4.01 -5.25 -21.54
CA ALA A 131 4.72 -4.81 -20.34
C ALA A 131 5.90 -5.73 -20.01
N LEU A 132 5.83 -7.02 -20.35
CA LEU A 132 6.94 -7.95 -20.15
C LEU A 132 8.11 -7.71 -21.11
N ALA A 133 7.82 -7.18 -22.30
CA ALA A 133 8.84 -6.88 -23.32
C ALA A 133 9.72 -5.68 -22.95
N GLU A 134 9.27 -4.83 -22.02
CA GLU A 134 10.07 -3.72 -21.48
C GLU A 134 11.17 -4.21 -20.53
N TYR A 135 11.04 -5.42 -19.99
CA TYR A 135 12.02 -6.01 -19.08
C TYR A 135 13.04 -6.88 -19.83
N SER A 136 14.27 -6.89 -19.34
CA SER A 136 15.29 -7.83 -19.81
C SER A 136 14.88 -9.28 -19.52
N PRO A 137 15.16 -10.26 -20.40
CA PRO A 137 14.87 -11.67 -20.14
C PRO A 137 15.53 -12.25 -18.90
N SER A 138 16.58 -11.60 -18.38
CA SER A 138 17.28 -11.98 -17.14
C SER A 138 16.78 -11.21 -15.91
N PHE A 139 15.70 -10.44 -16.02
CA PHE A 139 15.16 -9.65 -14.91
C PHE A 139 14.55 -10.55 -13.83
N TYR A 140 14.85 -10.22 -12.57
CA TYR A 140 14.35 -10.96 -11.41
C TYR A 140 13.21 -10.18 -10.73
N PHE A 141 11.99 -10.68 -10.86
CA PHE A 141 10.81 -10.10 -10.20
C PHE A 141 10.78 -10.46 -8.72
N ASN A 142 10.86 -9.46 -7.84
CA ASN A 142 10.76 -9.64 -6.39
C ASN A 142 9.50 -8.98 -5.82
N SER A 143 8.83 -9.67 -4.89
CA SER A 143 7.69 -9.11 -4.16
C SER A 143 8.20 -8.32 -2.95
N PRO A 144 7.53 -7.22 -2.57
CA PRO A 144 7.78 -6.59 -1.27
C PRO A 144 7.54 -7.59 -0.13
N ILE A 145 8.29 -7.42 0.96
CA ILE A 145 8.18 -8.23 2.17
C ILE A 145 6.90 -7.83 2.90
N VAL A 146 6.00 -8.79 3.12
CA VAL A 146 4.76 -8.56 3.87
C VAL A 146 5.01 -8.91 5.33
N LEU A 147 5.01 -7.90 6.20
CA LEU A 147 5.14 -8.09 7.63
C LEU A 147 3.86 -8.67 8.23
N LEU A 148 4.02 -9.52 9.25
CA LEU A 148 2.91 -10.00 10.05
C LEU A 148 2.48 -8.94 11.08
N PRO A 149 1.22 -8.95 11.55
CA PRO A 149 0.72 -7.91 12.46
C PRO A 149 1.52 -7.71 13.76
N HIS A 150 2.23 -8.75 14.24
CA HIS A 150 3.09 -8.64 15.43
C HIS A 150 4.48 -8.10 15.10
N GLU A 151 4.99 -8.40 13.90
CA GLU A 151 6.25 -7.85 13.38
C GLU A 151 6.10 -6.36 13.09
N GLU A 152 4.95 -5.92 12.56
CA GLU A 152 4.68 -4.50 12.31
C GLU A 152 4.77 -3.65 13.58
N LYS A 153 4.30 -4.17 14.72
CA LYS A 153 4.38 -3.47 16.01
C LYS A 153 5.83 -3.31 16.45
N PHE A 154 6.63 -4.35 16.27
CA PHE A 154 8.05 -4.35 16.61
C PHE A 154 8.84 -3.40 15.70
N MET A 155 8.60 -3.45 14.39
CA MET A 155 9.23 -2.56 13.41
C MET A 155 8.85 -1.09 13.63
N LYS A 156 7.57 -0.81 13.93
CA LYS A 156 7.14 0.55 14.29
C LYS A 156 7.85 1.04 15.55
N ALA A 157 7.92 0.21 16.59
CA ALA A 157 8.61 0.58 17.84
C ALA A 157 10.09 0.91 17.61
N LEU A 158 10.79 0.16 16.76
CA LEU A 158 12.17 0.45 16.38
C LEU A 158 12.28 1.78 15.62
N SER A 159 11.41 2.01 14.63
CA SER A 159 11.42 3.28 13.88
C SER A 159 11.06 4.50 14.73
N PHE A 160 10.25 4.35 15.79
CA PHE A 160 9.99 5.42 16.75
C PHE A 160 11.22 5.69 17.65
N GLY A 161 12.03 4.67 17.94
CA GLY A 161 13.32 4.85 18.62
C GLY A 161 14.30 5.69 17.80
N GLU A 162 14.43 5.41 16.51
CA GLU A 162 15.30 6.17 15.59
C GLU A 162 14.83 7.62 15.39
N ASN A 163 13.52 7.87 15.29
CA ASN A 163 13.00 9.24 15.15
C ASN A 163 13.19 10.08 16.43
N ASN A 164 13.11 9.47 17.61
CA ASN A 164 13.40 10.17 18.86
C ASN A 164 14.89 10.46 19.03
N GLU A 165 15.77 9.55 18.59
CA GLU A 165 17.23 9.79 18.57
C GLU A 165 17.63 10.85 17.53
N GLU A 166 16.92 10.96 16.41
CA GLU A 166 17.12 12.05 15.44
C GLU A 166 16.56 13.40 15.90
N GLU A 167 15.46 13.43 16.67
CA GLU A 167 14.95 14.66 17.31
C GLU A 167 15.87 15.13 18.45
N GLU A 168 16.38 14.22 19.30
CA GLU A 168 17.35 14.56 20.35
C GLU A 168 18.71 15.03 19.78
N ASN A 169 19.18 14.43 18.68
CA ASN A 169 20.40 14.89 18.00
C ASN A 169 20.21 16.25 17.30
N LYS A 170 19.01 16.57 16.80
CA LYS A 170 18.74 17.90 16.21
C LYS A 170 18.64 19.00 17.27
N GLU A 171 18.10 18.71 18.46
CA GLU A 171 18.08 19.64 19.58
C GLU A 171 19.48 19.89 20.17
N GLN A 172 20.34 18.88 20.23
CA GLN A 172 21.74 19.04 20.68
C GLN A 172 22.58 19.87 19.69
N VAL A 173 22.43 19.64 18.38
CA VAL A 173 23.17 20.41 17.36
C VAL A 173 22.72 21.88 17.27
N GLN A 174 21.44 22.18 17.56
CA GLN A 174 20.96 23.58 17.66
C GLN A 174 21.39 24.27 18.97
N GLY A 175 21.53 23.51 20.07
CA GLY A 175 22.07 24.02 21.33
C GLY A 175 23.55 24.40 21.24
N GLU A 176 24.37 23.59 20.56
CA GLU A 176 25.80 23.86 20.39
C GLU A 176 26.07 25.05 19.43
N GLN A 177 25.25 25.24 18.39
CA GLN A 177 25.36 26.41 17.50
C GLN A 177 24.91 27.72 18.14
N ALA A 178 24.04 27.68 19.15
CA ALA A 178 23.66 28.87 19.91
C ALA A 178 24.77 29.33 20.87
N GLU A 179 25.48 28.38 21.52
CA GLU A 179 26.60 28.69 22.41
C GLU A 179 27.87 29.17 21.70
N GLU A 180 28.05 28.82 20.42
CA GLU A 180 29.21 29.28 19.63
C GLU A 180 29.01 30.72 19.11
N ASN A 181 27.79 31.09 18.73
CA ASN A 181 27.46 32.46 18.30
C ASN A 181 27.51 33.49 19.45
N ASP A 182 27.16 33.10 20.68
CA ASP A 182 27.26 33.98 21.86
C ASP A 182 28.72 34.21 22.33
N LYS A 183 29.65 33.34 21.93
CA LYS A 183 31.09 33.48 22.22
C LYS A 183 31.78 34.40 21.21
N GLU A 184 31.41 34.36 19.93
CA GLU A 184 31.92 35.30 18.93
C GLU A 184 31.41 36.73 19.15
N GLU A 185 30.15 36.92 19.57
CA GLU A 185 29.61 38.26 19.80
C GLU A 185 30.20 38.98 21.04
N ASN A 186 30.69 38.21 22.03
CA ASN A 186 31.36 38.76 23.21
C ASN A 186 32.87 39.00 23.01
N ALA A 187 33.52 38.34 22.05
CA ALA A 187 34.92 38.58 21.74
C ALA A 187 35.14 39.92 21.02
N VAL A 188 34.18 40.37 20.21
CA VAL A 188 34.28 41.62 19.42
C VAL A 188 34.07 42.89 20.27
N LYS A 189 33.54 42.79 21.51
CA LYS A 189 33.31 43.94 22.39
C LYS A 189 34.48 44.27 23.35
N THR A 190 35.59 43.55 23.28
CA THR A 190 36.71 43.71 24.23
C THR A 190 38.05 44.11 23.59
N GLU A 191 38.07 44.54 22.33
CA GLU A 191 39.24 45.16 21.68
C GLU A 191 38.90 46.48 20.99
#